data_AF-M7MZ44-F1
#
_entry.id   AF-M7MZ44-F1
#
_cell.length_a   1.000
_cell.length_b   1.000
_cell.length_c   1.000
_cell.angle_alpha   90.00
_cell.angle_beta   90.00
_cell.angle_gamma   90.00
#
_symmetry.space_group_name_H-M   'P 1'
#
loop_
_entity.id
_entity.type
_entity.pdbx_description
1 polymer ?
#
loop_
_entity_poly.entity_id
_entity_poly.type
_entity_poly.pdbx_seq_one_letter_code
_entity_poly.pdbx_strand_id
1 'polypeptide(L)' 'MVGQQPFGGGRASGTNDKAGAQLNLTRWVSLRTIKETFVPPVDYRYPFLDKE' A
#
# COMPACT_ATOMS: atom_id res chain seq x y z
N MET A 1 11.19 -2.94 -26.42
CA MET A 1 12.00 -3.45 -25.29
C MET A 1 11.11 -3.50 -24.05
N VAL A 2 11.12 -4.58 -23.26
CA VAL A 2 10.34 -4.71 -22.01
C VAL A 2 10.92 -3.78 -20.93
N GLY A 3 10.08 -3.13 -20.13
CA GLY A 3 10.50 -2.28 -19.01
C GLY A 3 10.94 -0.85 -19.37
N GLN A 4 11.09 -0.52 -20.65
CA GLN A 4 11.39 0.86 -21.11
C GLN A 4 10.13 1.70 -21.31
N GLN A 5 9.05 1.08 -21.80
CA GLN A 5 7.73 1.68 -21.91
C GLN A 5 6.73 0.74 -21.23
N PRO A 6 6.12 1.15 -20.11
CA PRO A 6 5.00 0.42 -19.54
C PRO A 6 3.88 0.33 -20.58
N PHE A 7 3.33 -0.86 -20.77
CA PHE A 7 2.20 -1.03 -21.68
C PHE A 7 0.95 -0.38 -21.07
N GLY A 8 0.33 0.54 -21.81
CA GLY A 8 -0.89 1.24 -21.39
C GLY A 8 -2.14 0.74 -22.11
N GLY A 9 -3.32 0.99 -21.54
CA GLY A 9 -4.61 0.83 -22.20
C GLY A 9 -5.69 1.65 -21.51
N GLY A 10 -6.54 2.34 -22.29
CA GLY A 10 -7.70 3.09 -21.79
C GLY A 10 -9.03 2.57 -22.31
N ARG A 11 -10.14 3.15 -21.86
CA ARG A 11 -11.53 2.77 -22.24
C ARG A 11 -11.78 1.27 -21.99
N ALA A 12 -12.34 0.55 -22.96
CA ALA A 12 -12.69 -0.86 -22.84
C ALA A 12 -11.51 -1.84 -22.92
N SER A 13 -10.25 -1.37 -22.85
CA SER A 13 -9.06 -2.23 -23.03
C SER A 13 -8.57 -2.95 -21.75
N GLY A 14 -9.32 -2.86 -20.66
CA GLY A 14 -9.05 -3.58 -19.40
C GLY A 14 -8.51 -2.70 -18.27
N THR A 15 -7.77 -3.31 -17.33
CA THR A 15 -7.49 -2.73 -15.99
C THR A 15 -6.19 -1.95 -15.86
N ASN A 16 -5.40 -1.83 -16.93
CA ASN A 16 -4.12 -1.11 -16.96
C ASN A 16 -3.00 -1.68 -16.04
N ASP A 17 -3.19 -2.86 -15.45
CA ASP A 17 -2.19 -3.59 -14.64
C ASP A 17 -1.36 -4.58 -15.51
N LYS A 18 -0.71 -4.07 -16.57
CA LYS A 18 -0.22 -4.91 -17.69
C LYS A 18 1.13 -5.57 -17.44
N ALA A 19 1.28 -6.81 -17.94
CA ALA A 19 2.56 -7.54 -17.94
C ALA A 19 3.68 -6.69 -18.55
N GLY A 20 4.85 -6.66 -17.91
CA GLY A 20 5.96 -5.78 -18.27
C GLY A 20 6.01 -4.44 -17.52
N ALA A 21 4.98 -4.10 -16.73
CA ALA A 21 5.01 -3.02 -15.74
C ALA A 21 5.12 -3.59 -14.32
N GLN A 22 5.79 -2.85 -13.41
CA GLN A 22 6.00 -3.29 -12.01
C GLN A 22 4.67 -3.57 -11.28
N LEU A 23 3.62 -2.80 -11.59
CA LEU A 23 2.30 -2.93 -10.97
C LEU A 23 1.66 -4.31 -11.23
N ASN A 24 1.98 -4.96 -12.35
CA ASN A 24 1.48 -6.32 -12.64
C ASN A 24 1.91 -7.34 -11.58
N LEU A 25 3.10 -7.18 -10.99
CA LEU A 25 3.57 -8.06 -9.92
C LEU A 25 2.73 -7.92 -8.65
N THR A 26 2.23 -6.71 -8.36
CA THR A 26 1.36 -6.48 -7.19
C THR A 26 -0.01 -7.14 -7.30
N ARG A 27 -0.44 -7.55 -8.50
CA ARG A 27 -1.72 -8.26 -8.71
C ARG A 27 -1.75 -9.66 -8.12
N TRP A 28 -0.58 -10.28 -7.97
CA TRP A 28 -0.46 -11.68 -7.57
C TRP A 28 0.02 -11.86 -6.13
N VAL A 29 0.10 -10.76 -5.38
CA VAL A 29 0.47 -10.75 -3.97
C VAL A 29 -0.62 -10.06 -3.16
N SER A 30 -0.85 -10.57 -1.94
CA SER A 30 -1.66 -9.88 -0.94
C SER A 30 -0.70 -9.23 0.07
N LEU A 31 -0.49 -7.91 -0.06
CA LEU A 31 0.44 -7.18 0.80
C LEU A 31 -0.08 -7.14 2.24
N ARG A 32 0.82 -7.38 3.20
CA ARG A 32 0.57 -7.18 4.63
C ARG A 32 1.59 -6.22 5.23
N THR A 33 1.13 -5.33 6.09
CA THR A 33 2.00 -4.47 6.89
C THR A 33 2.05 -5.01 8.31
N ILE A 34 3.22 -5.03 8.93
CA ILE A 34 3.43 -5.45 10.31
C ILE A 34 4.04 -4.27 11.08
N LYS A 35 3.46 -3.94 12.24
CA LYS A 35 3.97 -2.93 13.16
C LYS A 35 4.30 -3.58 14.49
N GLU A 36 5.50 -3.30 15.00
CA GLU A 36 5.92 -3.63 16.36
C GLU A 36 6.12 -2.31 17.14
N THR A 37 5.70 -2.26 18.40
CA THR A 37 5.91 -1.10 19.28
C THR A 37 6.64 -1.57 20.52
N PHE A 38 7.93 -1.24 20.63
CA PHE A 38 8.80 -1.76 21.69
C PHE A 38 8.43 -1.27 23.10
N VAL A 39 7.80 -0.09 23.20
CA VAL A 39 7.28 0.46 24.44
C VAL A 39 5.82 0.87 24.22
N PRO A 40 4.85 -0.06 24.40
CA PRO A 40 3.45 0.25 24.19
C PRO A 40 2.94 1.21 25.27
N PRO A 41 1.97 2.09 24.97
CA PRO A 41 1.32 2.91 25.98
C PRO A 41 0.63 2.01 27.01
N VAL A 42 0.78 2.37 28.29
CA VAL A 42 0.18 1.64 29.43
C VAL A 42 -1.10 2.30 29.94
N ASP A 43 -1.42 3.51 29.47
CA ASP A 43 -2.65 4.24 29.74
C ASP A 43 -3.29 4.67 28.42
N TYR A 44 -4.63 4.62 28.36
CA TYR A 44 -5.42 4.98 27.18
C TYR A 44 -5.76 6.48 27.13
N ARG A 45 -5.67 7.18 28.26
CA ARG A 45 -6.05 8.58 28.38
C ARG A 45 -5.04 9.46 27.65
N TYR A 46 -5.57 10.46 26.96
CA TYR A 46 -4.77 11.45 26.26
C TYR A 46 -4.56 12.68 27.15
N PRO A 47 -3.41 13.39 27.03
CA PRO A 47 -3.08 14.52 27.90
C PRO A 47 -4.10 15.66 27.94
N PHE A 48 -4.93 15.83 26.90
CA PHE A 48 -5.95 16.89 26.85
C PHE A 48 -7.20 16.59 27.69
N LEU A 49 -7.33 15.39 28.26
CA LEU A 49 -8.45 15.00 29.12
C LEU A 49 -8.20 15.34 30.60
N ASP A 50 -6.98 15.73 30.95
CA ASP A 50 -6.67 16.15 32.31
C ASP A 50 -7.38 17.48 32.61
N LYS A 51 -8.13 17.50 33.71
CA LYS A 51 -8.64 18.75 34.28
C LYS A 51 -7.46 19.36 35.04
N GLU A 52 -7.14 20.63 34.74
CA GLU A 52 -6.09 21.41 35.41
C GLU A 52 -5.98 21.15 36.91
#